data_AF-A0A8D1CP40-F1
#
_entry.id   AF-A0A8D1CP40-F1
#
_cell.length_a   1.000
_cell.length_b   1.000
_cell.length_c   1.000
_cell.angle_alpha   90.00
_cell.angle_beta   90.00
_cell.angle_gamma   90.00
#
_symmetry.space_group_name_H-M   'P 1'
#
loop_
_entity.id
_entity.type
_entity.pdbx_description
1 polymer ?
#
loop_
_entity_poly.entity_id
_entity_poly.type
_entity_poly.pdbx_seq_one_letter_code
_entity_poly.pdbx_strand_id
1 'polypeptide(L)'
;MPRAPLAKSHFPMTLLHPKHLVPPTPPETICHGCAPRLVVAAPLEVVAVNKTGQLYDCEAANGLCQPISLNTPPEAVNMSLGLSLEASTNLSSLLACGPTIPKACGENMYAKGSCLLLDSRLQTLGTVPTALPECPKQEIDIAFLIDGSGSIDQNDFKQMKNFVRAVMDQFMDTSILFSLMQYSNLLKTHFTFSQFQTHRSPQSLVDPIVQLKGLTYTATGIQTVVKELFHSKNGARSSAKKILIVITDGQKYKDPLEYEDVIPQAEKANVIRYAIGVRPVPGDPTATQTQPAPPRVEGLAAPPPQLPVCCRWEMLSRNTVPSRSSASLAPCLRRTTYSR
;
A
#
# COMPACT_ATOMS: atom_id res chain seq x y z
N MET A 1 -3.36 34.13 55.46
CA MET A 1 -3.97 32.81 55.20
C MET A 1 -5.35 33.01 54.60
N PRO A 2 -5.58 32.54 53.36
CA PRO A 2 -6.90 32.09 52.96
C PRO A 2 -6.86 30.60 52.55
N ARG A 3 -7.89 29.87 52.95
CA ARG A 3 -8.17 28.48 52.55
C ARG A 3 -8.58 28.45 51.07
N ALA A 4 -7.94 27.58 50.28
CA ALA A 4 -8.43 27.18 48.97
C ALA A 4 -9.47 26.05 49.13
N PRO A 5 -10.57 26.03 48.38
CA PRO A 5 -11.48 24.89 48.35
C PRO A 5 -10.95 23.80 47.40
N LEU A 6 -10.93 22.56 47.87
CA LEU A 6 -10.69 21.38 47.05
C LEU A 6 -11.83 21.22 46.03
N ALA A 7 -11.48 21.26 44.75
CA ALA A 7 -12.38 20.92 43.66
C ALA A 7 -12.64 19.40 43.66
N LYS A 8 -13.89 19.01 43.93
CA LYS A 8 -14.40 17.68 43.61
C LYS A 8 -14.54 17.58 42.09
N SER A 9 -13.66 16.85 41.42
CA SER A 9 -13.78 16.53 40.01
C SER A 9 -14.89 15.47 39.83
N HIS A 10 -16.12 15.92 39.61
CA HIS A 10 -17.18 15.09 39.05
C HIS A 10 -16.88 14.87 37.56
N PHE A 11 -16.36 13.68 37.21
CA PHE A 11 -16.33 13.23 35.82
C PHE A 11 -17.69 12.61 35.46
N PRO A 12 -18.27 12.91 34.29
CA PRO A 12 -19.49 12.25 33.84
C PRO A 12 -19.15 10.82 33.40
N MET A 13 -19.30 9.85 34.30
CA MET A 13 -19.28 8.43 33.95
C MET A 13 -20.49 8.13 33.06
N THR A 14 -20.25 7.86 31.77
CA THR A 14 -21.28 7.27 30.92
C THR A 14 -21.43 5.80 31.30
N LEU A 15 -22.51 5.46 32.00
CA LEU A 15 -22.94 4.09 32.31
C LEU A 15 -23.38 3.39 31.01
N LEU A 16 -22.42 2.86 30.25
CA LEU A 16 -22.68 1.80 29.28
C LEU A 16 -22.52 0.47 30.02
N HIS A 17 -23.66 -0.12 30.42
CA HIS A 17 -23.81 -1.45 31.04
C HIS A 17 -22.52 -2.01 31.67
N PRO A 18 -22.10 -1.53 32.86
CA PRO A 18 -21.04 -2.19 33.57
C PRO A 18 -21.53 -3.61 33.89
N LYS A 19 -20.96 -4.63 33.25
CA LYS A 19 -20.95 -5.94 33.88
C LYS A 19 -20.19 -5.76 35.18
N HIS A 20 -20.91 -5.57 36.28
CA HIS A 20 -20.33 -5.65 37.61
C HIS A 20 -19.70 -7.03 37.75
N LEU A 21 -18.38 -7.12 37.67
CA LEU A 21 -17.64 -8.30 38.09
C LEU A 21 -17.63 -8.31 39.61
N VAL A 22 -18.76 -8.72 40.19
CA VAL A 22 -18.80 -9.16 41.60
C VAL A 22 -18.28 -10.60 41.58
N PRO A 23 -17.18 -10.93 42.29
CA PRO A 23 -16.75 -12.32 42.40
C PRO A 23 -17.91 -13.15 42.98
N PRO A 24 -18.23 -14.33 42.43
CA PRO A 24 -19.14 -15.23 43.09
C PRO A 24 -18.50 -15.60 44.44
N THR A 25 -19.11 -15.17 45.53
CA THR A 25 -18.79 -15.67 46.87
C THR A 25 -18.80 -17.21 46.82
N PRO A 26 -17.72 -17.92 47.20
CA PRO A 26 -17.82 -19.37 47.34
C PRO A 26 -18.80 -19.68 48.48
N PRO A 27 -19.55 -20.80 48.40
CA PRO A 27 -20.25 -21.28 49.58
C PRO A 27 -19.16 -21.67 50.60
N GLU A 28 -19.21 -21.04 51.76
CA GLU A 28 -18.46 -21.41 52.97
C GLU A 28 -16.92 -21.32 52.88
N THR A 29 -16.38 -20.12 52.70
CA THR A 29 -15.12 -19.76 53.40
C THR A 29 -15.10 -18.25 53.65
N ILE A 30 -15.24 -17.85 54.91
CA ILE A 30 -15.07 -16.45 55.32
C ILE A 30 -13.59 -16.11 55.15
N CYS A 31 -13.25 -15.48 54.02
CA CYS A 31 -11.92 -14.92 53.81
C CYS A 31 -11.89 -13.55 54.52
N HIS A 32 -11.46 -13.53 55.78
CA HIS A 32 -11.18 -12.27 56.50
C HIS A 32 -10.03 -11.53 55.78
N GLY A 33 -10.35 -10.59 54.89
CA GLY A 33 -9.38 -9.69 54.26
C GLY A 33 -9.33 -9.65 52.73
N CYS A 34 -10.10 -10.47 52.01
CA CYS A 34 -10.18 -10.34 50.54
C CYS A 34 -11.23 -9.29 50.14
N ALA A 35 -10.81 -8.03 49.97
CA ALA A 35 -11.65 -7.02 49.34
C ALA A 35 -11.85 -7.37 47.85
N PRO A 36 -13.08 -7.31 47.30
CA PRO A 36 -13.29 -7.48 45.87
C PRO A 36 -12.64 -6.31 45.11
N ARG A 37 -11.71 -6.62 44.19
CA ARG A 37 -11.11 -5.63 43.29
C ARG A 37 -12.08 -5.32 42.16
N LEU A 38 -12.32 -4.03 41.90
CA LEU A 38 -13.21 -3.57 40.84
C LEU A 38 -12.39 -2.88 39.76
N VAL A 39 -12.38 -3.45 38.55
CA VAL A 39 -11.76 -2.79 37.40
C VAL A 39 -12.80 -1.96 36.65
N VAL A 40 -12.51 -0.67 36.46
CA VAL A 40 -13.38 0.28 35.76
C VAL A 40 -12.67 0.78 34.51
N ALA A 41 -13.40 0.90 33.40
CA ALA A 41 -12.90 1.49 32.17
C ALA A 41 -13.46 2.90 31.94
N ALA A 42 -12.63 3.77 31.37
CA ALA A 42 -13.00 5.08 30.84
C ALA A 42 -12.61 5.17 29.35
N PRO A 43 -13.38 4.60 28.43
CA PRO A 43 -12.97 4.41 27.02
C PRO A 43 -12.74 5.71 26.24
N LEU A 44 -13.43 6.79 26.63
CA LEU A 44 -13.34 8.11 25.95
C LEU A 44 -12.31 9.05 26.59
N GLU A 45 -11.63 8.62 27.65
CA GLU A 45 -10.64 9.45 28.33
C GLU A 45 -9.39 9.59 27.44
N VAL A 46 -8.97 10.84 27.22
CA VAL A 46 -7.76 11.16 26.44
C VAL A 46 -6.56 11.18 27.38
N VAL A 47 -5.79 10.10 27.40
CA VAL A 47 -4.65 9.92 28.31
C VAL A 47 -3.39 10.60 27.78
N ALA A 48 -3.22 10.60 26.46
CA ALA A 48 -2.12 11.25 25.77
C ALA A 48 -2.51 11.57 24.32
N VAL A 49 -1.64 12.29 23.61
CA VAL A 49 -1.78 12.47 22.15
C VAL A 49 -1.84 11.08 21.51
N ASN A 50 -2.87 10.85 20.69
CA ASN A 50 -3.14 9.58 20.00
C ASN A 50 -3.44 8.38 20.93
N LYS A 51 -3.82 8.61 22.19
CA LYS A 51 -4.23 7.55 23.12
C LYS A 51 -5.56 7.89 23.79
N THR A 52 -6.57 7.04 23.56
CA THR A 52 -7.87 7.09 24.23
C THR A 52 -8.18 5.78 24.95
N GLY A 53 -8.80 5.89 26.11
CA GLY A 53 -9.18 4.78 26.96
C GLY A 53 -8.18 4.52 28.08
N GLN A 54 -8.69 4.46 29.30
CA GLN A 54 -7.93 4.16 30.52
C GLN A 54 -8.66 3.10 31.35
N LEU A 55 -7.90 2.19 31.98
CA LEU A 55 -8.43 1.28 32.99
C LEU A 55 -8.00 1.74 34.38
N TYR A 56 -8.87 1.52 35.36
CA TYR A 56 -8.68 1.88 36.75
C TYR A 56 -8.89 0.67 37.65
N ASP A 57 -8.02 0.50 38.64
CA ASP A 57 -8.20 -0.42 39.76
C ASP A 57 -8.84 0.35 40.91
N CYS A 58 -10.07 -0.04 41.26
CA CYS A 58 -10.88 0.64 42.26
C CYS A 58 -11.08 -0.25 43.48
N GLU A 59 -10.83 0.33 44.65
CA GLU A 59 -11.09 -0.30 45.92
C GLU A 59 -12.59 -0.15 46.29
N ALA A 60 -13.30 -1.27 46.37
CA ALA A 60 -14.74 -1.28 46.63
C ALA A 60 -15.14 -0.69 48.00
N ALA A 61 -14.21 -0.70 48.97
CA ALA A 61 -14.48 -0.27 50.34
C ALA A 61 -14.57 1.26 50.51
N ASN A 62 -13.74 2.01 49.78
CA ASN A 62 -13.64 3.47 49.91
C ASN A 62 -13.91 4.22 48.58
N GLY A 63 -14.07 3.50 47.47
CA GLY A 63 -14.32 4.07 46.14
C GLY A 63 -13.10 4.76 45.51
N LEU A 64 -11.90 4.55 46.05
CA LEU A 64 -10.67 5.12 45.48
C LEU A 64 -10.25 4.33 44.24
N CYS A 65 -9.99 5.02 43.14
CA CYS A 65 -9.57 4.43 41.87
C CYS A 65 -8.17 4.91 41.47
N GLN A 66 -7.29 3.98 41.09
CA GLN A 66 -5.94 4.27 40.60
C GLN A 66 -5.77 3.81 39.14
N PRO A 67 -5.10 4.60 38.29
CA PRO A 67 -4.91 4.23 36.89
C PRO A 67 -3.96 3.04 36.75
N ILE A 68 -4.36 2.07 35.91
CA ILE A 68 -3.54 0.91 35.57
C ILE A 68 -2.60 1.28 34.43
N SER A 69 -1.29 1.12 34.65
CA SER A 69 -0.27 1.38 33.62
C SER A 69 -0.13 0.16 32.70
N LEU A 70 -0.52 0.30 31.43
CA LEU A 70 -0.52 -0.78 30.45
C LEU A 70 0.42 -0.49 29.28
N ASN A 71 1.13 -1.53 28.84
CA ASN A 71 1.97 -1.47 27.64
C ASN A 71 1.09 -1.69 26.41
N THR A 72 0.58 -0.61 25.82
CA THR A 72 -0.16 -0.67 24.55
C THR A 72 0.78 -0.70 23.35
N PRO A 73 0.45 -1.46 22.30
CA PRO A 73 1.18 -1.40 21.04
C PRO A 73 1.18 0.01 20.47
N PRO A 74 2.29 0.48 19.85
CA PRO A 74 2.36 1.82 19.25
C PRO A 74 1.33 2.03 18.12
N GLU A 75 0.85 0.95 17.49
CA GLU A 75 -0.18 0.99 16.44
C GLU A 75 -1.60 1.19 16.97
N ALA A 76 -1.83 1.03 18.30
CA ALA A 76 -3.13 1.13 18.94
C ALA A 76 -3.53 2.59 19.22
N VAL A 77 -3.52 3.43 18.18
CA VAL A 77 -3.91 4.83 18.25
C VAL A 77 -5.41 4.95 18.54
N ASN A 78 -5.79 5.78 19.51
CA ASN A 78 -7.19 6.06 19.86
C ASN A 78 -8.09 4.82 19.94
N MET A 79 -7.58 3.75 20.56
CA MET A 79 -8.26 2.45 20.57
C MET A 79 -9.56 2.42 21.39
N SER A 80 -9.84 3.45 22.19
CA SER A 80 -10.93 3.48 23.18
C SER A 80 -10.86 2.27 24.12
N LEU A 81 -9.68 2.06 24.70
CA LEU A 81 -9.40 0.91 25.55
C LEU A 81 -10.42 0.80 26.70
N GLY A 82 -10.95 -0.41 26.89
CA GLY A 82 -11.93 -0.70 27.93
C GLY A 82 -13.38 -0.51 27.50
N LEU A 83 -13.64 -0.23 26.21
CA LEU A 83 -15.02 -0.26 25.67
C LEU A 83 -15.66 -1.65 25.82
N SER A 84 -14.85 -2.70 25.91
CA SER A 84 -15.30 -4.04 26.28
C SER A 84 -14.31 -4.67 27.26
N LEU A 85 -14.85 -5.28 28.31
CA LEU A 85 -14.10 -5.95 29.38
C LEU A 85 -14.74 -7.31 29.64
N GLU A 86 -13.91 -8.34 29.78
CA GLU A 86 -14.36 -9.68 30.16
C GLU A 86 -13.31 -10.32 31.05
N ALA A 87 -13.70 -10.82 32.21
CA ALA A 87 -12.79 -11.55 33.11
C ALA A 87 -13.00 -13.06 32.98
N SER A 88 -11.94 -13.82 33.19
CA SER A 88 -12.02 -15.28 33.27
C SER A 88 -12.86 -15.70 34.48
N THR A 89 -13.53 -16.85 34.37
CA THR A 89 -14.39 -17.43 35.42
C THR A 89 -13.64 -17.75 36.70
N ASN A 90 -12.34 -18.00 36.62
CA ASN A 90 -11.45 -18.22 37.76
C ASN A 90 -10.72 -16.93 38.22
N LEU A 91 -11.07 -15.76 37.66
CA LEU A 91 -10.49 -14.45 37.94
C LEU A 91 -8.95 -14.37 37.78
N SER A 92 -8.36 -15.33 37.06
CA SER A 92 -6.91 -15.37 36.84
C SER A 92 -6.44 -14.42 35.74
N SER A 93 -7.36 -14.01 34.86
CA SER A 93 -7.06 -13.12 33.74
C SER A 93 -8.22 -12.19 33.41
N LEU A 94 -7.90 -11.01 32.89
CA LEU A 94 -8.84 -10.01 32.40
C LEU A 94 -8.51 -9.68 30.94
N LEU A 95 -9.52 -9.65 30.08
CA LEU A 95 -9.41 -9.21 28.70
C LEU A 95 -10.01 -7.80 28.58
N ALA A 96 -9.20 -6.84 28.14
CA ALA A 96 -9.62 -5.46 27.91
C ALA A 96 -9.45 -5.08 26.45
N CYS A 97 -10.54 -4.72 25.79
CA CYS A 97 -10.56 -4.47 24.36
C CYS A 97 -10.87 -3.01 24.02
N GLY A 98 -10.22 -2.54 22.96
CA GLY A 98 -10.49 -1.27 22.31
C GLY A 98 -10.76 -1.48 20.82
N PRO A 99 -12.01 -1.33 20.34
CA PRO A 99 -12.41 -1.68 18.97
C PRO A 99 -12.25 -0.55 17.95
N THR A 100 -11.76 0.63 18.35
CA THR A 100 -11.81 1.84 17.52
C THR A 100 -10.46 2.30 16.97
N ILE A 101 -9.49 1.39 16.81
CA ILE A 101 -8.17 1.75 16.26
C ILE A 101 -8.36 2.15 14.79
N PRO A 102 -8.17 3.42 14.42
CA PRO A 102 -8.35 3.85 13.04
C PRO A 102 -7.12 3.45 12.22
N LYS A 103 -7.34 2.80 11.07
CA LYS A 103 -6.30 2.50 10.08
C LYS A 103 -6.71 3.05 8.72
N ALA A 104 -5.94 4.01 8.23
CA ALA A 104 -6.02 4.44 6.84
C ALA A 104 -5.40 3.37 5.92
N CYS A 105 -6.12 3.01 4.85
CA CYS A 105 -5.73 2.06 3.83
C CYS A 105 -6.12 2.62 2.45
N GLY A 106 -5.22 3.38 1.84
CA GLY A 106 -5.55 4.19 0.67
C GLY A 106 -6.50 5.34 1.06
N GLU A 107 -7.61 5.48 0.33
CA GLU A 107 -8.66 6.47 0.61
C GLU A 107 -9.66 6.01 1.68
N ASN A 108 -9.59 4.74 2.10
CA ASN A 108 -10.52 4.15 3.07
C ASN A 108 -9.97 4.21 4.50
N MET A 109 -10.85 4.48 5.47
CA MET A 109 -10.55 4.36 6.90
C MET A 109 -11.24 3.11 7.46
N TYR A 110 -10.47 2.21 8.05
CA TYR A 110 -10.97 1.00 8.70
C TYR A 110 -10.84 1.13 10.22
N ALA A 111 -11.86 0.71 10.97
CA ALA A 111 -11.75 0.55 12.42
C ALA A 111 -11.32 -0.89 12.76
N LYS A 112 -10.27 -1.02 13.57
CA LYS A 112 -9.74 -2.31 14.02
C LYS A 112 -9.86 -2.41 15.53
N GLY A 113 -10.01 -3.63 16.02
CA GLY A 113 -9.95 -3.92 17.45
C GLY A 113 -8.65 -4.59 17.86
N SER A 114 -8.22 -4.26 19.07
CA SER A 114 -7.18 -5.00 19.79
C SER A 114 -7.60 -5.18 21.23
N CYS A 115 -7.21 -6.30 21.82
CA CYS A 115 -7.43 -6.62 23.21
C CYS A 115 -6.11 -6.87 23.92
N LEU A 116 -6.02 -6.44 25.17
CA LEU A 116 -4.94 -6.75 26.09
C LEU A 116 -5.41 -7.87 27.02
N LEU A 117 -4.64 -8.95 27.06
CA LEU A 117 -4.81 -9.98 28.07
C LEU A 117 -3.96 -9.60 29.29
N LEU A 118 -4.59 -9.50 30.45
CA LEU A 118 -3.99 -9.09 31.71
C LEU A 118 -4.00 -10.24 32.71
N ASP A 119 -2.95 -10.36 33.52
CA ASP A 119 -2.90 -11.31 34.65
C ASP A 119 -3.66 -10.79 35.89
N SER A 120 -3.68 -11.57 36.97
CA SER A 120 -4.30 -11.21 38.25
C SER A 120 -3.66 -9.98 38.93
N ARG A 121 -2.46 -9.57 38.51
CA ARG A 121 -1.76 -8.36 38.95
C ARG A 121 -1.93 -7.20 37.97
N LEU A 122 -2.81 -7.35 36.96
CA LEU A 122 -3.08 -6.37 35.92
C LEU A 122 -1.86 -6.05 35.04
N GLN A 123 -0.96 -7.01 34.90
CA GLN A 123 0.18 -6.93 33.97
C GLN A 123 -0.19 -7.53 32.62
N THR A 124 0.30 -6.92 31.54
CA THR A 124 0.02 -7.37 30.17
C THR A 124 0.74 -8.69 29.86
N LEU A 125 -0.04 -9.74 29.58
CA LEU A 125 0.43 -11.06 29.14
C LEU A 125 0.57 -11.14 27.62
N GLY A 126 -0.25 -10.40 26.88
CA GLY A 126 -0.22 -10.40 25.42
C GLY A 126 -1.34 -9.58 24.79
N THR A 127 -1.33 -9.53 23.46
CA THR A 127 -2.33 -8.83 22.64
C THR A 127 -3.11 -9.80 21.77
N VAL A 128 -4.39 -9.51 21.55
CA VAL A 128 -5.27 -10.28 20.67
C VAL A 128 -5.93 -9.34 19.66
N PRO A 129 -5.72 -9.52 18.34
CA PRO A 129 -4.82 -10.50 17.72
C PRO A 129 -3.33 -10.20 17.98
N THR A 130 -2.45 -11.18 17.75
CA THR A 130 -0.99 -11.03 17.90
C THR A 130 -0.37 -10.07 16.89
N ALA A 131 -1.01 -9.93 15.72
CA ALA A 131 -0.71 -8.91 14.73
C ALA A 131 -2.02 -8.30 14.22
N LEU A 132 -2.06 -6.99 14.04
CA LEU A 132 -3.21 -6.32 13.44
C LEU A 132 -3.26 -6.66 11.93
N PRO A 133 -4.45 -6.93 11.36
CA PRO A 133 -4.58 -7.21 9.93
C PRO A 133 -3.91 -6.14 9.08
N GLU A 134 -3.25 -6.48 7.98
CA GLU A 134 -2.72 -5.46 7.05
C GLU A 134 -3.84 -4.82 6.23
N CYS A 135 -3.53 -3.72 5.53
CA CYS A 135 -4.44 -3.18 4.54
C CYS A 135 -4.60 -4.15 3.36
N PRO A 136 -5.80 -4.27 2.76
CA PRO A 136 -5.96 -5.04 1.53
C PRO A 136 -4.95 -4.53 0.49
N LYS A 137 -4.07 -5.42 0.02
CA LYS A 137 -3.09 -5.06 -1.02
C LYS A 137 -3.85 -4.95 -2.34
N GLN A 138 -3.83 -3.78 -2.96
CA GLN A 138 -4.41 -3.59 -4.29
C GLN A 138 -3.74 -4.56 -5.26
N GLU A 139 -4.55 -5.37 -5.95
CA GLU A 139 -4.06 -6.23 -7.01
C GLU A 139 -3.74 -5.41 -8.25
N ILE A 140 -2.59 -5.70 -8.88
CA ILE A 140 -2.14 -5.00 -10.09
C ILE A 140 -1.60 -6.05 -11.08
N ASP A 141 -2.05 -5.96 -12.33
CA ASP A 141 -1.56 -6.79 -13.42
C ASP A 141 -0.81 -5.89 -14.41
N ILE A 142 0.49 -6.13 -14.59
CA ILE A 142 1.36 -5.35 -15.47
C ILE A 142 1.74 -6.19 -16.69
N ALA A 143 1.34 -5.75 -17.88
CA ALA A 143 1.78 -6.33 -19.14
C ALA A 143 2.87 -5.46 -19.78
N PHE A 144 4.04 -6.05 -20.04
CA PHE A 144 5.06 -5.45 -20.88
C PHE A 144 4.80 -5.77 -22.35
N LEU A 145 4.80 -4.74 -23.18
CA LEU A 145 4.83 -4.85 -24.64
C LEU A 145 6.15 -4.28 -25.13
N ILE A 146 7.09 -5.17 -25.48
CA ILE A 146 8.45 -4.78 -25.87
C ILE A 146 8.63 -4.84 -27.39
N ASP A 147 9.23 -3.80 -27.94
CA ASP A 147 9.59 -3.70 -29.35
C ASP A 147 10.77 -4.62 -29.68
N GLY A 148 10.52 -5.60 -30.53
CA GLY A 148 11.50 -6.54 -31.05
C GLY A 148 11.83 -6.31 -32.51
N SER A 149 11.42 -5.17 -33.10
CA SER A 149 11.58 -4.87 -34.53
C SER A 149 13.04 -4.73 -34.96
N GLY A 150 13.26 -4.62 -36.27
CA GLY A 150 14.58 -4.49 -36.87
C GLY A 150 15.29 -3.17 -36.57
N SER A 151 14.56 -2.11 -36.19
CA SER A 151 15.12 -0.79 -35.85
C SER A 151 15.73 -0.73 -34.44
N ILE A 152 15.49 -1.77 -33.61
CA ILE A 152 16.08 -1.91 -32.29
C ILE A 152 17.44 -2.63 -32.42
N ASP A 153 18.50 -1.96 -32.01
CA ASP A 153 19.84 -2.54 -31.95
C ASP A 153 19.96 -3.58 -30.83
N GLN A 154 20.91 -4.51 -30.96
CA GLN A 154 21.07 -5.60 -30.01
C GLN A 154 21.35 -5.11 -28.58
N ASN A 155 22.12 -4.03 -28.44
CA ASN A 155 22.41 -3.43 -27.14
C ASN A 155 21.15 -2.80 -26.52
N ASP A 156 20.34 -2.12 -27.32
CA ASP A 156 19.09 -1.51 -26.88
C ASP A 156 18.09 -2.59 -26.46
N PHE A 157 17.96 -3.67 -27.22
CA PHE A 157 17.13 -4.81 -26.84
C PHE A 157 17.59 -5.43 -25.51
N LYS A 158 18.90 -5.53 -25.29
CA LYS A 158 19.46 -5.98 -24.00
C LYS A 158 19.11 -5.02 -22.86
N GLN A 159 19.17 -3.71 -23.09
CA GLN A 159 18.76 -2.70 -22.11
C GLN A 159 17.26 -2.80 -21.78
N MET A 160 16.40 -2.99 -22.78
CA MET A 160 14.96 -3.20 -22.59
C MET A 160 14.67 -4.41 -21.68
N LYS A 161 15.35 -5.54 -21.94
CA LYS A 161 15.23 -6.74 -21.09
C LYS A 161 15.70 -6.48 -19.65
N ASN A 162 16.79 -5.74 -19.49
CA ASN A 162 17.30 -5.39 -18.16
C ASN A 162 16.34 -4.47 -17.41
N PHE A 163 15.71 -3.52 -18.10
CA PHE A 163 14.67 -2.68 -17.52
C PHE A 163 13.46 -3.50 -17.05
N VAL A 164 12.95 -4.40 -17.89
CA VAL A 164 11.84 -5.30 -17.51
C VAL A 164 12.19 -6.09 -16.25
N ARG A 165 13.39 -6.69 -16.21
CA ARG A 165 13.86 -7.46 -15.06
C ARG A 165 13.94 -6.61 -13.79
N ALA A 166 14.54 -5.42 -13.87
CA ALA A 166 14.69 -4.52 -12.73
C ALA A 166 13.33 -4.10 -12.14
N VAL A 167 12.33 -3.84 -13.00
CA VAL A 167 10.97 -3.56 -12.55
C VAL A 167 10.35 -4.79 -11.88
N MET A 168 10.46 -5.98 -12.48
CA MET A 168 9.92 -7.20 -11.89
C MET A 168 10.56 -7.52 -10.53
N ASP A 169 11.89 -7.41 -10.41
CA ASP A 169 12.64 -7.66 -9.18
C ASP A 169 12.19 -6.73 -8.03
N GLN A 170 11.87 -5.47 -8.33
CA GLN A 170 11.39 -4.50 -7.33
C GLN A 170 10.06 -4.90 -6.68
N PHE A 171 9.24 -5.73 -7.35
CA PHE A 171 7.88 -6.05 -6.95
C PHE A 171 7.64 -7.54 -6.64
N MET A 172 8.68 -8.34 -6.45
CA MET A 172 8.58 -9.79 -6.24
C MET A 172 7.69 -10.22 -5.05
N ASP A 173 7.75 -9.47 -3.93
CA ASP A 173 7.02 -9.77 -2.69
C ASP A 173 5.66 -9.04 -2.58
N THR A 174 5.10 -8.63 -3.73
CA THR A 174 3.85 -7.86 -3.79
C THR A 174 2.71 -8.67 -4.42
N SER A 175 1.51 -8.08 -4.41
CA SER A 175 0.30 -8.60 -5.10
C SER A 175 0.32 -8.36 -6.61
N ILE A 176 1.46 -7.99 -7.20
CA ILE A 176 1.60 -7.66 -8.62
C ILE A 176 1.89 -8.93 -9.43
N LEU A 177 1.20 -9.08 -10.57
CA LEU A 177 1.50 -10.11 -11.56
C LEU A 177 2.01 -9.48 -12.85
N PHE A 178 2.95 -10.17 -13.51
CA PHE A 178 3.56 -9.71 -14.74
C PHE A 178 3.21 -10.62 -15.93
N SER A 179 3.17 -10.03 -17.11
CA SER A 179 3.06 -10.72 -18.39
C SER A 179 3.93 -9.99 -19.42
N LEU A 180 4.44 -10.69 -20.43
CA LEU A 180 5.29 -10.06 -21.44
C LEU A 180 4.98 -10.58 -22.84
N MET A 181 4.70 -9.64 -23.74
CA MET A 181 4.64 -9.84 -25.18
C MET A 181 5.73 -9.03 -25.87
N GLN A 182 6.38 -9.65 -26.84
CA GLN A 182 7.25 -8.97 -27.79
C GLN A 182 6.50 -8.78 -29.11
N TYR A 183 6.66 -7.62 -29.73
CA TYR A 183 6.08 -7.34 -31.04
C TYR A 183 7.13 -6.93 -32.07
N SER A 184 6.85 -7.26 -33.32
CA SER A 184 7.44 -6.69 -34.53
C SER A 184 6.34 -6.64 -35.58
N ASN A 185 6.51 -7.23 -36.77
CA ASN A 185 5.39 -7.71 -37.59
C ASN A 185 4.86 -9.07 -37.11
N LEU A 186 5.55 -9.70 -36.14
CA LEU A 186 5.09 -10.90 -35.43
C LEU A 186 4.75 -10.54 -33.99
N LEU A 187 3.83 -11.28 -33.37
CA LEU A 187 3.48 -11.14 -31.96
C LEU A 187 3.86 -12.42 -31.23
N LYS A 188 4.65 -12.31 -30.17
CA LYS A 188 5.06 -13.44 -29.36
C LYS A 188 4.87 -13.15 -27.87
N THR A 189 3.93 -13.83 -27.26
CA THR A 189 3.81 -13.92 -25.80
C THR A 189 4.93 -14.80 -25.27
N HIS A 190 5.79 -14.26 -24.40
CA HIS A 190 6.88 -15.04 -23.78
C HIS A 190 6.43 -15.65 -22.46
N PHE A 191 5.63 -14.94 -21.69
CA PHE A 191 4.91 -15.50 -20.54
C PHE A 191 3.62 -14.74 -20.24
N THR A 192 2.62 -15.45 -19.74
CA THR A 192 1.33 -14.91 -19.27
C THR A 192 1.34 -14.61 -17.76
N PHE A 193 0.29 -13.96 -17.25
CA PHE A 193 0.10 -13.78 -15.80
C PHE A 193 0.03 -15.11 -15.05
N SER A 194 -0.63 -16.12 -15.63
CA SER A 194 -0.70 -17.47 -15.04
C SER A 194 0.67 -18.15 -14.99
N GLN A 195 1.48 -18.01 -16.03
CA GLN A 195 2.85 -18.53 -16.03
C GLN A 195 3.73 -17.81 -15.00
N PHE A 196 3.64 -16.48 -14.90
CA PHE A 196 4.36 -15.74 -13.87
C PHE A 196 3.92 -16.14 -12.44
N GLN A 197 2.63 -16.37 -12.22
CA GLN A 197 2.10 -16.80 -10.92
C GLN A 197 2.72 -18.13 -10.47
N THR A 198 2.97 -19.05 -11.40
CA THR A 198 3.61 -20.36 -11.12
C THR A 198 5.14 -20.28 -11.06
N HIS A 199 5.76 -19.42 -11.85
CA HIS A 199 7.21 -19.29 -11.97
C HIS A 199 7.60 -17.81 -11.89
N ARG A 200 7.89 -17.32 -10.68
CA ARG A 200 8.11 -15.89 -10.44
C ARG A 200 9.51 -15.37 -10.79
N SER A 201 10.46 -16.20 -11.21
CA SER A 201 11.85 -15.76 -11.44
C SER A 201 11.95 -14.83 -12.67
N PRO A 202 12.23 -13.52 -12.48
CA PRO A 202 12.32 -12.59 -13.62
C PRO A 202 13.48 -12.95 -14.54
N GLN A 203 14.59 -13.41 -13.95
CA GLN A 203 15.76 -13.86 -14.69
C GLN A 203 15.41 -15.00 -15.65
N SER A 204 14.79 -16.08 -15.14
CA SER A 204 14.45 -17.26 -15.95
C SER A 204 13.41 -16.96 -17.04
N LEU A 205 12.50 -16.02 -16.80
CA LEU A 205 11.48 -15.63 -17.76
C LEU A 205 12.00 -14.69 -18.85
N VAL A 206 12.90 -13.76 -18.50
CA VAL A 206 13.32 -12.68 -19.40
C VAL A 206 14.61 -13.04 -20.15
N ASP A 207 15.58 -13.70 -19.52
CA ASP A 207 16.88 -13.97 -20.16
C ASP A 207 16.79 -14.78 -21.46
N PRO A 208 15.92 -15.80 -21.60
CA PRO A 208 15.79 -16.56 -22.84
C PRO A 208 15.16 -15.80 -24.02
N ILE A 209 14.61 -14.60 -23.78
CA ILE A 209 13.90 -13.83 -24.81
C ILE A 209 14.88 -13.39 -25.90
N VAL A 210 14.64 -13.85 -27.13
CA VAL A 210 15.39 -13.46 -28.34
C VAL A 210 14.58 -12.43 -29.13
N GLN A 211 15.27 -11.47 -29.74
CA GLN A 211 14.68 -10.43 -30.58
C GLN A 211 14.11 -11.02 -31.87
N LEU A 212 12.88 -10.65 -32.24
CA LEU A 212 12.16 -11.15 -33.42
C LEU A 212 12.69 -10.59 -34.73
N LYS A 213 13.15 -9.33 -34.72
CA LYS A 213 13.42 -8.49 -35.91
C LYS A 213 12.16 -8.29 -36.77
N GLY A 214 12.30 -7.55 -37.87
CA GLY A 214 11.20 -7.26 -38.80
C GLY A 214 10.63 -5.85 -38.66
N LEU A 215 9.33 -5.69 -38.95
CA LEU A 215 8.65 -4.39 -38.95
C LEU A 215 8.12 -4.03 -37.55
N THR A 216 7.37 -2.94 -37.41
CA THR A 216 7.01 -2.38 -36.10
C THR A 216 5.51 -2.15 -36.00
N TYR A 217 4.76 -3.20 -35.65
CA TYR A 217 3.28 -3.16 -35.54
C TYR A 217 2.82 -2.84 -34.11
N THR A 218 3.15 -1.63 -33.66
CA THR A 218 2.89 -1.14 -32.30
C THR A 218 1.40 -1.09 -31.95
N ALA A 219 0.55 -0.54 -32.82
CA ALA A 219 -0.89 -0.44 -32.58
C ALA A 219 -1.54 -1.83 -32.54
N THR A 220 -1.16 -2.71 -33.45
CA THR A 220 -1.59 -4.12 -33.43
C THR A 220 -1.14 -4.82 -32.15
N GLY A 221 0.11 -4.64 -31.71
CA GLY A 221 0.60 -5.18 -30.44
C GLY A 221 -0.21 -4.71 -29.23
N ILE A 222 -0.53 -3.40 -29.15
CA ILE A 222 -1.36 -2.84 -28.07
C ILE A 222 -2.74 -3.51 -28.06
N GLN A 223 -3.39 -3.62 -29.22
CA GLN A 223 -4.71 -4.25 -29.31
C GLN A 223 -4.67 -5.70 -28.83
N THR A 224 -3.65 -6.46 -29.23
CA THR A 224 -3.52 -7.87 -28.84
C THR A 224 -3.29 -8.02 -27.34
N VAL A 225 -2.46 -7.18 -26.71
CA VAL A 225 -2.28 -7.21 -25.26
C VAL A 225 -3.60 -6.96 -24.52
N VAL A 226 -4.38 -5.96 -24.96
CA VAL A 226 -5.68 -5.62 -24.37
C VAL A 226 -6.67 -6.77 -24.51
N LYS A 227 -6.75 -7.39 -25.68
CA LYS A 227 -7.71 -8.47 -25.96
C LYS A 227 -7.30 -9.82 -25.36
N GLU A 228 -6.00 -10.12 -25.34
CA GLU A 228 -5.50 -11.44 -25.00
C GLU A 228 -4.85 -11.50 -23.63
N LEU A 229 -3.80 -10.72 -23.36
CA LEU A 229 -3.05 -10.87 -22.10
C LEU A 229 -3.90 -10.49 -20.89
N PHE A 230 -4.68 -9.41 -20.98
CA PHE A 230 -5.59 -8.98 -19.91
C PHE A 230 -6.90 -9.79 -19.79
N HIS A 231 -6.96 -10.94 -20.44
CA HIS A 231 -8.07 -11.89 -20.34
C HIS A 231 -7.80 -12.92 -19.24
N SER A 232 -8.86 -13.32 -18.53
CA SER A 232 -8.82 -14.35 -17.47
C SER A 232 -8.16 -15.68 -17.88
N LYS A 233 -8.28 -16.10 -19.14
CA LYS A 233 -7.64 -17.32 -19.68
C LYS A 233 -6.10 -17.28 -19.55
N ASN A 234 -5.53 -16.09 -19.52
CA ASN A 234 -4.10 -15.85 -19.38
C ASN A 234 -3.70 -15.48 -17.94
N GLY A 235 -4.61 -15.62 -16.97
CA GLY A 235 -4.38 -15.36 -15.55
C GLY A 235 -4.61 -13.93 -15.09
N ALA A 236 -5.14 -13.06 -15.97
CA ALA A 236 -5.49 -11.69 -15.57
C ALA A 236 -6.67 -11.69 -14.59
N ARG A 237 -6.56 -10.89 -13.54
CA ARG A 237 -7.54 -10.78 -12.46
C ARG A 237 -8.55 -9.68 -12.76
N SER A 238 -9.84 -9.95 -12.49
CA SER A 238 -10.91 -8.98 -12.74
C SER A 238 -10.87 -7.79 -11.77
N SER A 239 -10.41 -8.01 -10.54
CA SER A 239 -10.25 -7.01 -9.47
C SER A 239 -8.96 -6.19 -9.56
N ALA A 240 -8.01 -6.60 -10.42
CA ALA A 240 -6.71 -5.94 -10.51
C ALA A 240 -6.76 -4.66 -11.36
N LYS A 241 -5.97 -3.67 -10.96
CA LYS A 241 -5.63 -2.54 -11.83
C LYS A 241 -4.75 -3.05 -12.97
N LYS A 242 -5.12 -2.72 -14.21
CA LYS A 242 -4.41 -3.19 -15.41
C LYS A 242 -3.47 -2.11 -15.91
N ILE A 243 -2.19 -2.43 -16.08
CA ILE A 243 -1.16 -1.50 -16.55
C ILE A 243 -0.43 -2.11 -17.74
N LEU A 244 -0.43 -1.41 -18.87
CA LEU A 244 0.36 -1.72 -20.04
C LEU A 244 1.59 -0.80 -20.10
N ILE A 245 2.78 -1.38 -20.15
CA ILE A 245 4.03 -0.65 -20.35
C ILE A 245 4.55 -1.00 -21.74
N VAL A 246 4.53 -0.03 -22.65
CA VAL A 246 5.06 -0.16 -24.02
C VAL A 246 6.50 0.35 -24.03
N ILE A 247 7.44 -0.47 -24.49
CA ILE A 247 8.86 -0.12 -24.60
C ILE A 247 9.25 -0.18 -26.08
N THR A 248 9.61 0.94 -26.67
CA THR A 248 9.83 1.08 -28.13
C THR A 248 10.84 2.19 -28.44
N ASP A 249 11.36 2.22 -29.67
CA ASP A 249 12.14 3.36 -30.19
C ASP A 249 11.27 4.48 -30.79
N GLY A 250 9.94 4.33 -30.74
CA GLY A 250 8.96 5.32 -31.19
C GLY A 250 8.58 5.20 -32.66
N GLN A 251 9.09 4.21 -33.41
CA GLN A 251 8.71 4.02 -34.80
C GLN A 251 7.51 3.07 -34.92
N LYS A 252 6.48 3.46 -35.68
CA LYS A 252 5.44 2.55 -36.20
C LYS A 252 5.67 2.41 -37.70
N TYR A 253 5.77 1.18 -38.21
CA TYR A 253 6.08 0.97 -39.62
C TYR A 253 5.27 -0.17 -40.21
N LYS A 254 4.45 0.15 -41.23
CA LYS A 254 3.53 -0.76 -41.94
C LYS A 254 2.51 -1.49 -41.07
N ASP A 255 2.27 -0.99 -39.86
CA ASP A 255 1.19 -1.49 -39.02
C ASP A 255 -0.17 -1.27 -39.72
N PRO A 256 -1.00 -2.31 -39.89
CA PRO A 256 -2.32 -2.16 -40.49
C PRO A 256 -3.31 -1.37 -39.63
N LEU A 257 -3.01 -1.16 -38.35
CA LEU A 257 -3.85 -0.39 -37.43
C LEU A 257 -3.22 0.96 -37.09
N GLU A 258 -4.09 1.92 -36.77
CA GLU A 258 -3.71 3.20 -36.21
C GLU A 258 -3.97 3.25 -34.70
N TYR A 259 -3.34 4.21 -34.01
CA TYR A 259 -3.51 4.33 -32.56
C TYR A 259 -4.95 4.70 -32.19
N GLU A 260 -5.60 5.49 -33.04
CA GLU A 260 -6.99 5.91 -32.93
C GLU A 260 -7.96 4.71 -32.90
N ASP A 261 -7.59 3.58 -33.51
CA ASP A 261 -8.40 2.36 -33.53
C ASP A 261 -8.29 1.56 -32.22
N VAL A 262 -7.16 1.65 -31.52
CA VAL A 262 -6.78 0.72 -30.44
C VAL A 262 -6.77 1.36 -29.05
N ILE A 263 -6.44 2.65 -28.95
CA ILE A 263 -6.40 3.36 -27.67
C ILE A 263 -7.78 3.45 -27.00
N PRO A 264 -8.89 3.75 -27.71
CA PRO A 264 -10.22 3.74 -27.10
C PRO A 264 -10.61 2.36 -26.55
N GLN A 265 -10.14 1.27 -27.15
CA GLN A 265 -10.37 -0.09 -26.65
C GLN A 265 -9.65 -0.30 -25.31
N ALA A 266 -8.41 0.17 -25.19
CA ALA A 266 -7.64 0.10 -23.94
C ALA A 266 -8.27 0.95 -22.82
N GLU A 267 -8.81 2.13 -23.17
CA GLU A 267 -9.54 3.00 -22.23
C GLU A 267 -10.83 2.36 -21.74
N LYS A 268 -11.64 1.83 -22.65
CA LYS A 268 -12.85 1.08 -22.30
C LYS A 268 -12.55 -0.13 -21.42
N ALA A 269 -11.38 -0.75 -21.59
CA ALA A 269 -10.91 -1.86 -20.75
C ALA A 269 -10.24 -1.41 -19.44
N ASN A 270 -10.23 -0.12 -19.12
CA ASN A 270 -9.59 0.48 -17.94
C ASN A 270 -8.10 0.12 -17.80
N VAL A 271 -7.38 0.01 -18.93
CA VAL A 271 -5.94 -0.25 -18.95
C VAL A 271 -5.17 1.06 -18.89
N ILE A 272 -4.43 1.29 -17.82
CA ILE A 272 -3.49 2.41 -17.69
C ILE A 272 -2.28 2.11 -18.58
N ARG A 273 -1.76 3.12 -19.30
CA ARG A 273 -0.71 2.92 -20.31
C ARG A 273 0.48 3.83 -20.08
N TYR A 274 1.68 3.29 -20.18
CA TYR A 274 2.94 4.02 -20.15
C TYR A 274 3.75 3.71 -21.42
N ALA A 275 4.42 4.72 -21.98
CA ALA A 275 5.37 4.56 -23.08
C ALA A 275 6.78 4.87 -22.58
N ILE A 276 7.74 4.03 -22.96
CA ILE A 276 9.15 4.19 -22.62
C ILE A 276 9.95 4.13 -23.92
N GLY A 277 10.63 5.24 -24.23
CA GLY A 277 11.53 5.37 -25.37
C GLY A 277 12.90 4.77 -25.06
N VAL A 278 13.46 3.99 -25.98
CA VAL A 278 14.78 3.33 -25.82
C VAL A 278 15.93 4.16 -26.43
N ARG A 279 15.61 5.21 -27.20
CA ARG A 279 16.56 6.21 -27.70
C ARG A 279 16.19 7.62 -27.25
N PRO A 280 17.17 8.54 -27.10
CA PRO A 280 16.88 9.97 -26.98
C PRO A 280 16.03 10.42 -28.18
N VAL A 281 14.90 11.07 -27.90
CA VAL A 281 14.11 11.73 -28.94
C VAL A 281 14.95 12.90 -29.46
N PRO A 282 15.25 13.01 -30.77
CA PRO A 282 15.95 14.17 -31.31
C PRO A 282 15.17 15.45 -30.99
N GLY A 283 15.74 16.32 -30.15
CA GLY A 283 15.13 17.59 -29.73
C GLY A 283 14.62 17.64 -28.29
N ASP A 284 14.78 16.59 -27.47
CA ASP A 284 14.43 16.62 -26.05
C ASP A 284 15.66 16.90 -25.15
N PRO A 285 15.78 18.11 -24.56
CA PRO A 285 16.90 18.46 -23.68
C PRO A 285 16.91 17.69 -22.35
N THR A 286 15.86 16.94 -22.02
CA THR A 286 15.76 16.15 -20.78
C THR A 286 16.41 14.76 -20.89
N ALA A 287 16.76 14.29 -22.09
CA ALA A 287 17.35 12.96 -22.31
C ALA A 287 18.83 12.83 -21.92
N THR A 288 19.47 13.91 -21.43
CA THR A 288 20.89 13.92 -21.03
C THR A 288 21.05 14.10 -19.53
N GLN A 289 20.49 13.19 -18.72
CA GLN A 289 20.92 13.02 -17.32
C GLN A 289 20.91 11.55 -16.92
N THR A 290 21.89 10.78 -17.41
CA THR A 290 22.38 9.63 -16.65
C THR A 290 23.46 10.15 -15.70
N GLN A 291 23.07 10.61 -14.51
CA GLN A 291 24.06 10.85 -13.46
C GLN A 291 24.64 9.49 -13.04
N PRO A 292 25.98 9.35 -12.92
CA PRO A 292 26.56 8.17 -12.29
C PRO A 292 26.14 8.13 -10.83
N ALA A 293 25.85 6.93 -10.32
CA ALA A 293 25.41 6.71 -8.94
C ALA A 293 26.39 7.35 -7.94
N PRO A 294 25.91 8.11 -6.94
CA PRO A 294 26.79 8.63 -5.88
C PRO A 294 27.29 7.49 -4.98
N PRO A 295 28.46 7.64 -4.34
CA PRO A 295 29.00 6.63 -3.44
C PRO A 295 28.10 6.47 -2.21
N ARG A 296 27.99 5.21 -1.75
CA ARG A 296 27.23 4.80 -0.56
C ARG A 296 27.63 5.66 0.65
N VAL A 297 26.65 6.33 1.25
CA VAL A 297 26.75 6.84 2.62
C VAL A 297 25.73 6.07 3.46
N GLU A 298 26.22 5.40 4.50
CA GLU A 298 25.39 4.70 5.50
C GLU A 298 24.61 5.71 6.36
N GLY A 299 23.37 5.35 6.68
CA GLY A 299 22.56 6.03 7.67
C GLY A 299 21.58 7.06 7.09
N LEU A 300 20.33 6.95 7.54
CA LEU A 300 19.12 7.70 7.15
C LEU A 300 18.35 7.12 5.95
N ALA A 301 17.08 6.82 6.24
CA ALA A 301 16.08 6.29 5.33
C ALA A 301 15.99 7.15 4.05
N ALA A 302 16.42 6.57 2.93
CA ALA A 302 16.26 7.17 1.62
C ALA A 302 14.78 7.12 1.20
N PRO A 303 14.22 8.19 0.62
CA PRO A 303 12.93 8.12 -0.05
C PRO A 303 13.02 7.13 -1.23
N PRO A 304 11.90 6.48 -1.62
CA PRO A 304 11.92 5.52 -2.72
C PRO A 304 12.44 6.17 -4.01
N PRO A 305 13.20 5.42 -4.84
CA PRO A 305 13.74 5.94 -6.08
C PRO A 305 12.58 6.41 -6.96
N GLN A 306 12.60 7.68 -7.33
CA GLN A 306 11.65 8.21 -8.29
C GLN A 306 11.90 7.50 -9.62
N LEU A 307 10.86 6.86 -10.14
CA LEU A 307 10.82 6.36 -11.51
C LEU A 307 11.23 7.50 -12.46
N PRO A 308 12.04 7.23 -13.51
CA PRO A 308 12.36 8.26 -14.50
C PRO A 308 11.07 8.82 -15.09
N VAL A 309 11.11 10.12 -15.41
CA VAL A 309 9.96 10.93 -15.86
C VAL A 309 9.12 10.18 -16.89
N CYS A 310 7.99 9.64 -16.46
CA CYS A 310 7.02 9.04 -17.37
C CYS A 310 6.32 10.17 -18.13
N CYS A 311 6.51 10.23 -19.45
CA CYS A 311 5.62 11.00 -20.31
C CYS A 311 4.24 10.33 -20.29
N ARG A 312 3.26 10.98 -19.68
CA ARG A 312 1.84 10.68 -19.91
C ARG A 312 1.55 10.99 -21.39
N TRP A 313 0.78 10.14 -22.06
CA TRP A 313 0.64 10.01 -23.53
C TRP A 313 0.16 11.25 -24.33
N GLU A 314 0.12 12.46 -23.77
CA GLU A 314 -0.41 13.66 -24.45
C GLU A 314 0.40 14.16 -25.67
N MET A 315 1.53 13.54 -26.03
CA MET A 315 2.38 14.00 -27.14
C MET A 315 2.36 13.18 -28.44
N LEU A 316 1.68 12.02 -28.50
CA LEU A 316 1.70 11.20 -29.73
C LEU A 316 0.52 11.44 -30.68
N SER A 317 -0.36 12.40 -30.40
CA SER A 317 -1.55 12.71 -31.22
C SER A 317 -1.39 13.87 -32.21
N ARG A 318 -0.23 14.54 -32.28
CA ARG A 318 -0.03 15.68 -33.19
C ARG A 318 1.09 15.41 -34.19
N ASN A 319 0.71 14.94 -35.37
CA ASN A 319 1.49 15.08 -36.61
C ASN A 319 1.44 16.53 -37.13
N THR A 320 1.89 17.50 -36.33
CA THR A 320 2.06 18.88 -36.81
C THR A 320 3.35 19.50 -36.31
N VAL A 321 4.23 19.83 -37.25
CA VAL A 321 5.36 20.74 -37.06
C VAL A 321 4.82 22.05 -36.49
N PRO A 322 5.26 22.53 -35.30
CA PRO A 322 4.85 23.84 -34.84
C PRO A 322 5.65 24.90 -35.60
N SER A 323 4.96 25.63 -36.48
CA SER A 323 5.44 26.92 -36.97
C SER A 323 5.63 27.88 -35.80
N ARG A 324 6.77 28.58 -35.79
CA ARG A 324 7.10 29.67 -34.87
C ARG A 324 5.94 30.67 -34.75
N SER A 325 5.32 30.75 -33.59
CA SER A 325 5.08 32.00 -32.83
C SER A 325 4.08 31.75 -31.70
N SER A 326 4.30 32.43 -30.57
CA SER A 326 3.51 32.41 -29.32
C SER A 326 3.63 31.18 -28.41
N ALA A 327 4.82 31.02 -27.81
CA ALA A 327 4.95 30.30 -26.54
C ALA A 327 4.31 31.12 -25.42
N SER A 328 3.14 30.71 -24.93
CA SER A 328 2.66 31.05 -23.60
C SER A 328 2.92 29.86 -22.68
N LEU A 329 4.10 29.89 -22.06
CA LEU A 329 4.46 29.02 -20.94
C LEU A 329 3.82 29.61 -19.68
N ALA A 330 2.78 28.98 -19.16
CA ALA A 330 2.36 29.15 -17.77
C ALA A 330 2.61 27.83 -17.02
N PRO A 331 3.37 27.84 -15.90
CA PRO A 331 3.93 26.63 -15.31
C PRO A 331 3.05 26.08 -14.18
N CYS A 332 2.83 24.76 -14.16
CA CYS A 332 2.49 24.07 -12.91
C CYS A 332 3.79 23.79 -12.13
N LEU A 333 3.77 24.15 -10.84
CA LEU A 333 4.71 23.83 -9.76
C LEU A 333 5.83 24.86 -9.43
N ARG A 334 5.48 25.82 -8.57
CA ARG A 334 6.27 26.39 -7.46
C ARG A 334 5.28 26.53 -6.29
N ARG A 335 5.53 26.25 -5.00
CA ARG A 335 6.71 26.06 -4.16
C ARG A 335 6.24 25.31 -2.89
N THR A 336 6.99 24.33 -2.41
CA THR A 336 7.16 24.11 -0.96
C THR A 336 8.36 24.94 -0.53
N THR A 337 8.14 25.92 0.34
CA THR A 337 9.21 26.61 1.08
C THR A 337 9.32 25.98 2.45
N TYR A 338 10.51 25.51 2.81
CA TYR A 338 10.93 25.32 4.19
C TYR A 338 12.23 26.11 4.38
N SER A 339 12.28 26.99 5.39
CA SER A 339 13.51 27.50 5.97
C SER A 339 13.24 28.13 7.33
N ARG A 340 13.93 27.54 8.32
CA ARG A 340 14.10 27.88 9.75
C ARG A 340 12.93 27.65 10.68
#